data_AF-A0A523VDJ6-F1
#
_entry.id   AF-A0A523VDJ6-F1
#
_cell.length_a   1.000
_cell.length_b   1.000
_cell.length_c   1.000
_cell.angle_alpha   90.00
_cell.angle_beta   90.00
_cell.angle_gamma   90.00
#
_symmetry.space_group_name_H-M   'P 1'
#
loop_
_entity.id
_entity.type
_entity.pdbx_description
1 polymer ?
#
loop_
_entity_poly.entity_id
_entity_poly.type
_entity_poly.pdbx_seq_one_letter_code
_entity_poly.pdbx_strand_id
1 'polypeptide(L)'
;MKYLYAALLTIILISAQPISIFSAKKAPKPLLRKSINKPIRASNKVIVKYKNKKKVSAASKKSLFKNRKLIKGGAVELKLKSSQNVTQVINRLEKDPNVEYAEPNY
;
A
#
# COMPACT_ATOMS: atom_id res chain seq x y z
N MET A 1 81.08 12.34 10.91
CA MET A 1 79.67 12.41 11.36
C MET A 1 78.76 11.91 10.24
N LYS A 2 78.02 10.84 10.51
CA LYS A 2 76.67 10.50 9.97
C LYS A 2 76.56 10.03 8.50
N TYR A 3 76.59 8.70 8.34
CA TYR A 3 75.83 7.95 7.34
C TYR A 3 74.34 8.31 7.45
N LEU A 4 73.64 8.74 6.38
CA LEU A 4 72.17 8.58 6.31
C LEU A 4 71.49 8.98 4.97
N TYR A 5 71.95 8.56 3.79
CA TYR A 5 71.13 8.77 2.58
C TYR A 5 71.08 7.59 1.61
N ALA A 6 71.34 6.38 2.11
CA ALA A 6 71.01 5.14 1.42
C ALA A 6 69.74 4.54 2.05
N ALA A 7 68.55 4.95 1.56
CA ALA A 7 67.29 4.21 1.76
C ALA A 7 66.01 4.82 1.13
N LEU A 8 66.02 5.99 0.49
CA LEU A 8 64.74 6.71 0.26
C LEU A 8 64.27 6.92 -1.20
N LEU A 9 64.97 6.46 -2.24
CA LEU A 9 64.51 6.71 -3.62
C LEU A 9 64.39 5.47 -4.51
N THR A 10 64.53 4.26 -3.95
CA THR A 10 64.14 3.01 -4.62
C THR A 10 62.63 2.74 -4.60
N ILE A 11 61.83 3.62 -3.97
CA ILE A 11 60.36 3.48 -3.85
C ILE A 11 59.62 3.92 -5.15
N ILE A 12 60.30 4.55 -6.11
CA ILE A 12 59.64 5.20 -7.26
C ILE A 12 59.31 4.24 -8.44
N LEU A 13 59.73 2.96 -8.42
CA LEU A 13 59.59 2.09 -9.61
C LEU A 13 58.74 0.82 -9.49
N ILE A 14 57.95 0.63 -8.41
CA ILE A 14 57.23 -0.65 -8.19
C ILE A 14 55.69 -0.52 -8.10
N SER A 15 55.11 0.68 -8.02
CA SER A 15 53.63 0.82 -7.98
C SER A 15 52.98 1.12 -9.35
N ALA A 16 53.76 1.02 -10.44
CA ALA A 16 53.24 1.05 -11.81
C ALA A 16 52.62 -0.30 -12.17
N GLN A 17 51.48 -0.66 -11.57
CA GLN A 17 50.57 -1.71 -12.06
C GLN A 17 49.23 -1.67 -11.28
N PRO A 18 48.16 -1.09 -11.83
CA PRO A 18 46.82 -1.41 -11.36
C PRO A 18 46.43 -2.77 -11.94
N ILE A 19 46.53 -3.84 -11.15
CA ILE A 19 45.89 -5.12 -11.49
C ILE A 19 44.38 -4.95 -11.28
N SER A 20 43.76 -4.22 -12.20
CA SER A 20 42.31 -4.08 -12.31
C SER A 20 41.81 -5.14 -13.28
N ILE A 21 41.53 -6.34 -12.78
CA ILE A 21 40.71 -7.33 -13.51
C ILE A 21 39.79 -8.08 -12.54
N PHE A 22 39.08 -7.35 -11.67
CA PHE A 22 37.81 -7.87 -11.17
C PHE A 22 36.79 -7.74 -12.30
N SER A 23 36.85 -8.70 -13.22
CA SER A 23 35.85 -8.85 -14.28
C SER A 23 34.53 -9.19 -13.60
N ALA A 24 33.71 -8.16 -13.35
CA ALA A 24 32.34 -8.30 -12.92
C ALA A 24 31.54 -8.91 -14.09
N LYS A 25 31.67 -10.23 -14.25
CA LYS A 25 30.84 -11.04 -15.13
C LYS A 25 29.40 -10.76 -14.74
N LYS A 26 28.66 -10.03 -15.59
CA LYS A 26 27.28 -9.60 -15.34
C LYS A 26 26.48 -10.79 -14.83
N ALA A 27 26.10 -10.77 -13.56
CA ALA A 27 25.19 -11.75 -13.02
C ALA A 27 23.89 -11.68 -13.81
N PRO A 28 23.31 -12.82 -14.25
CA PRO A 28 22.04 -12.82 -14.93
C PRO A 28 21.02 -12.13 -14.04
N LYS A 29 20.30 -11.16 -14.63
CA LYS A 29 19.31 -10.33 -13.94
C LYS A 29 18.40 -11.25 -13.12
N PRO A 30 18.30 -11.08 -11.79
CA PRO A 30 17.41 -11.92 -11.00
C PRO A 30 16.03 -11.80 -11.61
N LEU A 31 15.45 -12.94 -12.01
CA LEU A 31 14.07 -13.00 -12.47
C LEU A 31 13.22 -12.55 -11.29
N LEU A 32 12.88 -11.27 -11.28
CA LEU A 32 11.93 -10.69 -10.35
C LEU A 32 10.64 -11.48 -10.52
N ARG A 33 10.41 -12.46 -9.63
CA ARG A 33 9.09 -13.08 -9.50
C ARG A 33 8.14 -11.92 -9.31
N LYS A 34 7.24 -11.71 -10.26
CA LYS A 34 6.12 -10.77 -10.09
C LYS A 34 5.45 -11.18 -8.78
N SER A 35 5.54 -10.31 -7.77
CA SER A 35 4.84 -10.48 -6.52
C SER A 35 3.38 -10.77 -6.83
N ILE A 36 2.92 -11.97 -6.45
CA ILE A 36 1.54 -12.42 -6.67
C ILE A 36 0.59 -11.70 -5.70
N ASN A 37 1.11 -10.89 -4.77
CA ASN A 37 0.33 -9.90 -4.04
C ASN A 37 -0.06 -8.76 -4.97
N LYS A 38 -1.01 -9.02 -5.87
CA LYS A 38 -1.88 -7.94 -6.36
C LYS A 38 -2.49 -7.32 -5.10
N PRO A 39 -2.32 -6.01 -4.86
CA PRO A 39 -3.00 -5.37 -3.74
C PRO A 39 -4.49 -5.68 -3.89
N ILE A 40 -5.09 -6.26 -2.84
CA ILE A 40 -6.54 -6.48 -2.78
C ILE A 40 -7.15 -5.10 -2.98
N ARG A 41 -7.70 -4.88 -4.17
CA ARG A 41 -8.18 -3.56 -4.59
C ARG A 41 -9.45 -3.35 -3.79
N ALA A 42 -9.36 -2.61 -2.69
CA ALA A 42 -10.50 -2.28 -1.84
C ALA A 42 -11.61 -1.77 -2.77
N SER A 43 -12.70 -2.53 -2.83
CA SER A 43 -13.82 -2.12 -3.66
C SER A 43 -14.38 -0.83 -3.05
N ASN A 44 -14.79 0.14 -3.87
CA ASN A 44 -15.42 1.39 -3.39
C ASN A 44 -16.83 1.11 -2.87
N LYS A 45 -16.95 0.19 -1.93
CA LYS A 45 -18.19 -0.35 -1.40
C LYS A 45 -18.06 -0.49 0.11
N VAL A 46 -19.14 -0.15 0.80
CA VAL A 46 -19.23 -0.22 2.26
C VAL A 46 -20.46 -1.03 2.62
N ILE A 47 -20.32 -2.00 3.52
CA ILE A 47 -21.43 -2.73 4.10
C ILE A 47 -21.86 -2.00 5.37
N VAL A 48 -23.15 -1.72 5.50
CA VAL A 48 -23.71 -1.02 6.67
C VAL A 48 -24.87 -1.83 7.22
N LYS A 49 -24.84 -2.14 8.51
CA LYS A 49 -25.99 -2.70 9.22
C LYS A 49 -26.59 -1.64 10.12
N TYR A 50 -27.92 -1.56 10.14
CA TYR A 50 -28.65 -0.59 10.95
C TYR A 50 -29.31 -1.30 12.14
N LYS A 51 -29.30 -0.63 13.30
CA LYS A 51 -29.93 -1.14 14.54
C LYS A 51 -31.41 -1.43 14.35
N ASN A 52 -32.09 -0.61 13.54
CA ASN A 52 -33.51 -0.76 13.26
C ASN A 52 -33.79 -0.95 11.77
N LYS A 53 -34.20 -2.17 11.41
CA LYS A 53 -34.54 -2.57 10.03
C LYS A 53 -35.62 -1.68 9.39
N LYS A 54 -36.57 -1.13 10.17
CA LYS A 54 -37.63 -0.25 9.66
C LYS A 54 -37.10 1.13 9.25
N LYS A 55 -36.02 1.62 9.86
CA LYS A 55 -35.39 2.92 9.53
C LYS A 55 -34.50 2.86 8.29
N VAL A 56 -34.17 1.67 7.82
CA VAL A 56 -33.41 1.46 6.57
C VAL A 56 -34.14 2.10 5.40
N SER A 57 -35.48 2.09 5.38
CA SER A 57 -36.33 2.67 4.33
C SER A 57 -36.35 4.21 4.33
N ALA A 58 -36.09 4.84 5.47
CA ALA A 58 -36.05 6.30 5.61
C ALA A 58 -34.66 6.88 5.30
N ALA A 59 -33.58 6.29 5.84
CA ALA A 59 -32.20 6.67 5.50
C ALA A 59 -31.93 6.52 4.00
N SER A 60 -32.46 5.43 3.46
CA SER A 60 -32.65 5.09 2.05
C SER A 60 -33.05 6.23 1.10
N LYS A 61 -33.87 7.19 1.55
CA LYS A 61 -34.37 8.27 0.70
C LYS A 61 -33.35 9.41 0.54
N LYS A 62 -32.29 9.44 1.35
CA LYS A 62 -31.22 10.44 1.22
C LYS A 62 -30.34 10.09 0.00
N SER A 63 -29.97 11.11 -0.77
CA SER A 63 -29.17 11.04 -2.01
C SER A 63 -27.94 10.13 -1.95
N LEU A 64 -27.29 10.02 -0.79
CA LEU A 64 -26.14 9.15 -0.53
C LEU A 64 -26.44 7.64 -0.71
N PHE A 65 -27.71 7.24 -0.66
CA PHE A 65 -28.15 5.84 -0.68
C PHE A 65 -28.77 5.41 -2.00
N LYS A 66 -28.64 6.22 -3.07
CA LYS A 66 -29.19 5.89 -4.41
C LYS A 66 -28.55 4.63 -5.02
N ASN A 67 -27.29 4.35 -4.69
CA ASN A 67 -26.56 3.18 -5.18
C ASN A 67 -26.39 2.13 -4.08
N ARG A 68 -27.50 1.64 -3.52
CA ARG A 68 -27.46 0.61 -2.48
C ARG A 68 -28.02 -0.72 -2.95
N LYS A 69 -27.49 -1.82 -2.40
CA LYS A 69 -28.03 -3.17 -2.56
C LYS A 69 -28.33 -3.75 -1.19
N LEU A 70 -29.53 -4.28 -1.00
CA LEU A 70 -29.85 -5.04 0.22
C LEU A 70 -29.09 -6.37 0.17
N ILE A 71 -28.41 -6.70 1.25
CA ILE A 71 -27.65 -7.95 1.41
C ILE A 71 -28.29 -8.80 2.51
N LYS A 72 -27.94 -10.09 2.54
CA LYS A 72 -28.47 -11.04 3.55
C LYS A 72 -28.21 -10.51 4.97
N GLY A 73 -29.12 -10.83 5.90
CA GLY A 73 -29.04 -10.38 7.29
C GLY A 73 -29.55 -8.97 7.57
N GLY A 74 -30.10 -8.27 6.57
CA GLY A 74 -30.62 -6.90 6.73
C GLY A 74 -29.55 -5.82 6.69
N ALA A 75 -28.35 -6.17 6.21
CA ALA A 75 -27.30 -5.20 5.90
C ALA A 75 -27.54 -4.57 4.51
N VAL A 76 -26.89 -3.43 4.29
CA VAL A 76 -26.99 -2.64 3.07
C VAL A 76 -25.58 -2.41 2.52
N GLU A 77 -25.35 -2.82 1.29
CA GLU A 77 -24.14 -2.49 0.54
C GLU A 77 -24.31 -1.11 -0.09
N LEU A 78 -23.41 -0.18 0.18
CA LEU A 78 -23.36 1.16 -0.39
C LEU A 78 -22.21 1.22 -1.37
N LYS A 79 -22.50 1.51 -2.64
CA LYS A 79 -21.48 1.78 -3.64
C LYS A 79 -21.13 3.27 -3.62
N LEU A 80 -19.90 3.59 -3.22
CA LEU A 80 -19.39 4.95 -3.15
C LEU A 80 -19.03 5.47 -4.55
N LYS A 81 -19.12 6.78 -4.71
CA LYS A 81 -18.59 7.45 -5.91
C LYS A 81 -17.06 7.40 -5.87
N SER A 82 -16.42 7.46 -7.04
CA SER A 82 -14.95 7.39 -7.15
C SER A 82 -14.22 8.50 -6.37
N SER A 83 -14.88 9.62 -6.10
CA SER A 83 -14.34 10.76 -5.33
C SER A 83 -14.51 10.63 -3.82
N GLN A 84 -15.24 9.62 -3.32
CA GLN A 84 -15.53 9.45 -1.90
C GLN A 84 -14.54 8.49 -1.26
N ASN A 85 -13.90 8.91 -0.18
CA ASN A 85 -12.99 8.08 0.60
C ASN A 85 -13.79 7.11 1.49
N VAL A 86 -13.57 5.81 1.29
CA VAL A 86 -14.21 4.72 2.03
C VAL A 86 -14.09 4.90 3.54
N THR A 87 -12.89 5.19 4.04
CA THR A 87 -12.61 5.35 5.47
C THR A 87 -13.38 6.52 6.08
N GLN A 88 -13.43 7.66 5.37
CA GLN A 88 -14.19 8.82 5.85
C GLN A 88 -15.70 8.55 5.90
N VAL A 89 -16.21 7.77 4.95
CA VAL A 89 -17.63 7.39 4.92
C VAL A 89 -17.94 6.43 6.07
N ILE A 90 -17.08 5.44 6.33
CA ILE A 90 -17.22 4.53 7.47
C ILE A 90 -17.21 5.31 8.79
N ASN A 91 -16.22 6.18 9.01
CA ASN A 91 -16.11 7.00 10.21
C ASN A 91 -17.33 7.90 10.43
N ARG A 92 -18.00 8.34 9.34
CA ARG A 92 -19.24 9.10 9.43
C ARG A 92 -20.44 8.22 9.78
N LEU A 93 -20.50 7.00 9.23
CA LEU A 93 -21.57 6.05 9.48
C LEU A 93 -21.52 5.48 10.90
N GLU A 94 -20.34 5.19 11.44
CA GLU A 94 -20.18 4.74 12.82
C GLU A 94 -20.66 5.76 13.86
N LYS A 95 -20.62 7.05 13.51
CA LYS A 95 -21.16 8.14 14.33
C LYS A 95 -22.68 8.29 14.22
N ASP A 96 -23.34 7.63 13.27
CA ASP A 96 -24.80 7.68 13.16
C ASP A 96 -25.42 6.77 14.23
N PRO A 97 -26.25 7.30 15.15
CA PRO A 97 -26.83 6.52 16.24
C PRO A 97 -27.72 5.36 15.76
N ASN A 98 -28.18 5.38 14.50
CA ASN A 98 -29.01 4.35 13.90
C ASN A 98 -28.21 3.22 13.23
N VAL A 99 -26.89 3.40 13.05
CA VAL A 99 -26.00 2.39 12.48
C VAL A 99 -25.52 1.46 13.60
N GLU A 100 -25.54 0.16 13.33
CA GLU A 100 -25.02 -0.89 14.21
C GLU A 100 -23.53 -1.10 13.93
N TYR A 101 -23.16 -1.22 12.65
CA TYR A 101 -21.77 -1.24 12.20
C TYR A 101 -21.65 -0.81 10.73
N ALA A 102 -20.45 -0.38 10.34
CA ALA A 102 -20.10 -0.10 8.95
C ALA A 102 -18.69 -0.66 8.64
N GLU A 103 -18.54 -1.37 7.53
CA GLU A 103 -17.31 -2.05 7.16
C GLU A 103 -17.00 -1.88 5.67
N PRO A 104 -15.72 -1.84 5.27
CA PRO A 104 -15.34 -1.90 3.86
C PRO A 104 -15.68 -3.28 3.27
N ASN A 105 -16.13 -3.31 2.01
CA ASN A 105 -16.40 -4.55 1.30
C ASN A 105 -15.16 -4.95 0.48
N TYR A 106 -14.56 -6.11 0.77
CA TYR A 106 -13.34 -6.63 0.13
C TYR A 106 -13.62 -7.67 -0.94
#